data_AF-A0A2D4Q0W8-F1
#
_entry.id   AF-A0A2D4Q0W8-F1
#
_cell.length_a   1.000
_cell.length_b   1.000
_cell.length_c   1.000
_cell.angle_alpha   90.00
_cell.angle_beta   90.00
_cell.angle_gamma   90.00
#
_symmetry.space_group_name_H-M   'P 1'
#
loop_
_entity.id
_entity.type
_entity.pdbx_description
1 polymer ?
#
loop_
_entity_poly.entity_id
_entity_poly.type
_entity_poly.pdbx_seq_one_letter_code
_entity_poly.pdbx_strand_id
1 'polypeptide(L)'
;LRGLCFFIDGIMVQITPETMEGLRQALNEKKDFRITCGKVDSGDFREYVDICWIENDEKTNMRITSPIDGKSMEGVRSEKIVQEECFEVDGKLVKCTEVFYLSNVSELHNSVHQLAKEIALASYIALGKHLKTLKNNGMNKIGLRVSMDADMVEYQAGSGGQVLPQHYLNDLDSALIPVIHGWISNTTSLPLEIELIFFINESLLI
;
A
#
# COMPACT_ATOMS: atom_id res chain seq x y z
N LEU A 1 -11.36 5.44 43.69
CA LEU A 1 -11.81 4.27 42.92
C LEU A 1 -10.89 4.17 41.70
N ARG A 2 -9.91 3.25 41.73
CA ARG A 2 -9.14 2.85 40.56
C ARG A 2 -9.64 1.45 40.22
N GLY A 3 -10.18 1.25 39.02
CA GLY A 3 -10.78 -0.02 38.63
C GLY A 3 -10.96 -0.11 37.13
N LEU A 4 -10.77 -1.32 36.62
CA LEU A 4 -11.15 -1.73 35.28
C LEU A 4 -12.68 -1.91 35.25
N CYS A 5 -13.36 -1.45 34.20
CA CYS A 5 -14.79 -1.71 34.02
C CYS A 5 -15.02 -2.25 32.61
N PHE A 6 -15.67 -3.41 32.51
CA PHE A 6 -16.11 -3.97 31.23
C PHE A 6 -17.48 -3.39 30.90
N PHE A 7 -17.62 -2.73 29.75
CA PHE A 7 -18.88 -2.18 29.29
C PHE A 7 -19.09 -2.56 27.83
N ILE A 8 -20.12 -3.39 27.57
CA ILE A 8 -20.63 -3.79 26.24
C ILE A 8 -19.49 -3.90 25.21
N ASP A 9 -18.78 -5.03 25.23
CA ASP A 9 -17.64 -5.37 24.36
C ASP A 9 -16.42 -4.43 24.39
N GLY A 10 -16.36 -3.46 25.31
CA GLY A 10 -15.23 -2.56 25.52
C GLY A 10 -14.60 -2.65 26.92
N ILE A 11 -13.29 -2.39 27.00
CA ILE A 11 -12.55 -2.24 28.26
C ILE A 11 -12.40 -0.75 28.56
N MET A 12 -12.94 -0.28 29.69
CA MET A 12 -12.66 1.05 30.22
C MET A 12 -11.64 0.97 31.36
N VAL A 13 -10.57 1.76 31.24
CA VAL A 13 -9.48 1.83 32.22
C VAL A 13 -9.40 3.23 32.80
N GLN A 14 -9.64 3.37 34.10
CA GLN A 14 -9.52 4.67 34.77
C GLN A 14 -8.07 4.89 35.25
N ILE A 15 -7.39 5.88 34.68
CA ILE A 15 -6.00 6.24 34.98
C ILE A 15 -5.85 7.65 35.58
N THR A 16 -4.72 7.93 36.24
CA THR A 16 -4.41 9.28 36.74
C THR A 16 -3.91 10.19 35.61
N PRO A 17 -3.97 11.52 35.79
CA PRO A 17 -3.41 12.47 34.82
C PRO A 17 -1.94 12.22 34.52
N GLU A 18 -1.15 11.86 35.53
CA GLU A 18 0.28 11.54 35.41
C GLU A 18 0.53 10.32 34.51
N THR A 19 -0.24 9.24 34.70
CA THR A 19 -0.14 8.03 33.86
C THR A 19 -0.65 8.29 32.44
N MET A 20 -1.63 9.17 32.26
CA MET A 20 -2.12 9.58 30.95
C MET A 20 -1.04 10.33 30.15
N GLU A 21 -0.28 11.20 30.80
CA GLU A 21 0.82 11.91 30.16
C GLU A 21 1.95 10.95 29.74
N GLY A 22 2.32 10.02 30.64
CA GLY A 22 3.28 8.96 30.31
C GLY A 22 2.83 8.07 29.16
N LEU A 23 1.52 7.74 29.11
CA LEU A 23 0.93 6.98 28.01
C LEU A 23 1.02 7.75 26.69
N ARG A 24 0.67 9.05 26.67
CA ARG A 24 0.77 9.89 25.48
C ARG A 24 2.19 9.95 24.95
N GLN A 25 3.16 10.11 25.84
CA GLN A 25 4.57 10.11 25.47
C GLN A 25 5.00 8.76 24.90
N ALA A 26 4.65 7.64 25.54
CA ALA A 26 4.97 6.31 25.07
C ALA A 26 4.34 6.00 23.70
N LEU A 27 3.10 6.44 23.46
CA LEU A 27 2.44 6.34 22.16
C LEU A 27 3.15 7.17 21.08
N ASN A 28 3.58 8.40 21.40
CA ASN A 28 4.35 9.24 20.47
C ASN A 28 5.73 8.65 20.16
N GLU A 29 6.37 8.02 21.14
CA GLU A 29 7.69 7.40 20.99
C GLU A 29 7.64 5.97 20.46
N LYS A 30 6.44 5.43 20.16
CA LYS A 30 6.21 4.03 19.76
C LYS A 30 6.85 3.01 20.71
N LYS A 31 6.69 3.22 22.02
CA LYS A 31 7.21 2.35 23.07
C LYS A 31 6.08 1.64 23.81
N ASP A 32 6.37 0.43 24.26
CA ASP A 32 5.48 -0.35 25.10
C ASP A 32 5.21 0.38 26.41
N PHE A 33 3.97 0.29 26.89
CA PHE A 33 3.54 0.98 28.10
C PHE A 33 2.65 0.10 28.96
N ARG A 34 2.93 0.06 30.26
CA ARG A 34 2.18 -0.73 31.25
C ARG A 34 1.41 0.18 32.19
N ILE A 35 0.09 0.02 32.22
CA ILE A 35 -0.79 0.70 33.16
C ILE A 35 -1.07 -0.24 34.33
N THR A 36 -0.77 0.21 35.56
CA THR A 36 -1.12 -0.54 36.77
C THR A 36 -2.53 -0.17 37.22
N CYS A 37 -3.41 -1.15 37.30
CA CYS A 37 -4.81 -1.05 37.70
C CYS A 37 -5.05 -1.76 39.05
N GLY A 38 -5.98 -1.24 39.86
CA GLY A 38 -6.37 -1.84 41.13
C GLY A 38 -6.42 -0.86 42.32
N LYS A 39 -7.09 -1.29 43.40
CA LYS A 39 -7.12 -0.57 44.69
C LYS A 39 -5.75 -0.69 45.38
N VAL A 40 -5.25 0.44 45.87
CA VAL A 40 -3.94 0.56 46.55
C VAL A 40 -3.85 -0.24 47.86
N ASP A 41 -4.97 -0.73 48.41
CA ASP A 41 -5.07 -1.20 49.80
C ASP A 41 -5.53 -2.67 49.99
N SER A 42 -5.51 -3.49 48.95
CA SER A 42 -5.85 -4.91 49.06
C SER A 42 -4.75 -5.76 48.43
N GLY A 43 -3.95 -6.37 49.29
CA GLY A 43 -2.62 -6.92 49.01
C GLY A 43 -2.53 -8.19 48.15
N ASP A 44 -3.44 -8.47 47.23
CA ASP A 44 -3.35 -9.72 46.45
C ASP A 44 -3.64 -9.64 44.95
N PHE A 45 -4.17 -8.54 44.39
CA PHE A 45 -4.43 -8.49 42.94
C PHE A 45 -4.08 -7.11 42.35
N ARG A 46 -2.86 -6.99 41.80
CA ARG A 46 -2.49 -5.88 40.92
C ARG A 46 -2.86 -6.28 39.50
N GLU A 47 -3.85 -5.62 38.94
CA GLU A 47 -4.22 -5.79 37.55
C GLU A 47 -3.27 -4.94 36.69
N TYR A 48 -2.90 -5.42 35.52
CA TYR A 48 -2.07 -4.67 34.59
C TYR A 48 -2.72 -4.64 33.23
N VAL A 49 -2.63 -3.50 32.56
CA VAL A 49 -2.97 -3.35 31.15
C VAL A 49 -1.66 -3.06 30.43
N ASP A 50 -1.22 -4.02 29.62
CA ASP A 50 -0.06 -3.88 28.76
C ASP A 50 -0.48 -3.38 27.39
N ILE A 51 0.11 -2.27 26.97
CA ILE A 51 -0.02 -1.71 25.63
C ILE A 51 1.30 -2.02 24.94
N CYS A 52 1.27 -3.06 24.10
CA CYS A 52 2.43 -3.52 23.36
C CYS A 52 2.33 -3.05 21.91
N TRP A 53 3.41 -2.47 21.41
CA TRP A 53 3.60 -2.29 19.98
C TRP A 53 4.00 -3.64 19.41
N ILE A 54 3.04 -4.27 18.75
CA ILE A 54 3.31 -5.47 17.98
C ILE A 54 3.87 -5.07 16.61
N GLU A 55 4.88 -5.80 16.14
CA GLU A 55 5.19 -5.80 14.71
C GLU A 55 3.91 -6.24 13.98
N ASN A 56 3.60 -5.58 12.87
CA ASN A 56 2.42 -5.91 12.07
C ASN A 56 2.64 -7.25 11.37
N ASP A 57 2.53 -8.34 12.14
CA ASP A 57 2.63 -9.72 11.68
C ASP A 57 1.26 -10.24 11.21
N GLU A 58 0.32 -9.32 10.96
CA GLU A 58 -0.73 -9.62 10.00
C GLU A 58 -0.01 -9.91 8.69
N LYS A 59 0.03 -11.21 8.36
CA LYS A 59 0.37 -11.72 7.03
C LYS A 59 -0.65 -11.16 6.03
N THR A 60 -0.53 -9.87 5.78
CA THR A 60 -1.28 -9.14 4.78
C THR A 60 -0.84 -9.70 3.43
N ASN A 61 -1.79 -9.83 2.53
CA ASN A 61 -1.53 -10.31 1.17
C ASN A 61 -1.06 -11.78 1.05
N MET A 62 -1.42 -12.64 2.01
CA MET A 62 -1.24 -14.10 1.87
C MET A 62 -1.81 -14.61 0.54
N ARG A 63 -0.99 -15.34 -0.23
CA ARG A 63 -1.27 -15.87 -1.59
C ARG A 63 -1.32 -14.84 -2.72
N ILE A 64 -1.04 -13.56 -2.47
CA ILE A 64 -0.89 -12.61 -3.57
C ILE A 64 0.51 -12.78 -4.15
N THR A 65 0.57 -13.03 -5.45
CA THR A 65 1.81 -13.05 -6.22
C THR A 65 1.84 -11.91 -7.22
N SER A 66 3.04 -11.38 -7.46
CA SER A 66 3.30 -10.45 -8.54
C SER A 66 2.89 -11.07 -9.87
N PRO A 67 2.10 -10.38 -10.70
CA PRO A 67 1.82 -10.82 -12.06
C PRO A 67 3.01 -10.61 -13.01
N ILE A 68 4.10 -9.98 -12.58
CA ILE A 68 5.30 -9.73 -13.40
C ILE A 68 6.23 -10.95 -13.37
N ASP A 69 6.61 -11.38 -12.17
CA ASP A 69 7.66 -12.40 -11.95
C ASP A 69 7.20 -13.55 -11.03
N GLY A 70 5.97 -13.51 -10.51
CA GLY A 70 5.45 -14.53 -9.59
C GLY A 70 5.97 -14.41 -8.16
N LYS A 71 6.71 -13.36 -7.80
CA LYS A 71 7.23 -13.13 -6.45
C LYS A 71 6.08 -13.01 -5.43
N SER A 72 6.25 -13.60 -4.25
CA SER A 72 5.26 -13.49 -3.16
C SER A 72 5.19 -12.07 -2.62
N MET A 73 3.99 -11.55 -2.44
CA MET A 73 3.70 -10.25 -1.81
C MET A 73 3.27 -10.40 -0.34
N GLU A 74 3.46 -11.57 0.25
CA GLU A 74 3.16 -11.82 1.67
C GLU A 74 3.96 -10.87 2.57
N GLY A 75 3.26 -10.14 3.44
CA GLY A 75 3.85 -9.15 4.35
C GLY A 75 4.22 -7.81 3.71
N VAL A 76 3.98 -7.63 2.41
CA VAL A 76 4.22 -6.35 1.72
C VAL A 76 3.07 -5.38 2.00
N ARG A 77 3.38 -4.14 2.38
CA ARG A 77 2.39 -3.08 2.60
C ARG A 77 1.69 -2.75 1.28
N SER A 78 0.36 -2.77 1.27
CA SER A 78 -0.44 -2.44 0.09
C SER A 78 -1.54 -1.43 0.39
N GLU A 79 -1.86 -0.58 -0.58
CA GLU A 79 -2.96 0.39 -0.49
C GLU A 79 -3.83 0.32 -1.75
N LYS A 80 -5.15 0.46 -1.57
CA LYS A 80 -6.09 0.48 -2.69
C LYS A 80 -6.10 1.85 -3.35
N ILE A 81 -5.88 1.88 -4.66
CA ILE A 81 -5.99 3.12 -5.44
C ILE A 81 -7.43 3.26 -5.90
N VAL A 82 -8.14 4.24 -5.34
CA VAL A 82 -9.44 4.66 -5.87
C VAL A 82 -9.18 5.70 -6.95
N GLN A 83 -9.20 5.27 -8.21
CA GLN A 83 -9.28 6.18 -9.35
C GLN A 83 -10.74 6.62 -9.53
N GLU A 84 -11.02 7.91 -9.27
CA GLU A 84 -12.34 8.52 -9.50
C GLU A 84 -12.67 8.60 -11.00
N GLU A 85 -11.65 8.68 -11.84
CA GLU A 85 -11.79 8.76 -13.30
C GLU A 85 -11.58 7.39 -13.93
N CYS A 86 -12.64 6.58 -13.98
CA CYS A 86 -12.66 5.38 -14.80
C CYS A 86 -13.00 5.79 -16.24
N PHE A 87 -11.98 5.98 -17.07
CA PHE A 87 -12.20 6.23 -18.49
C PHE A 87 -12.50 4.91 -19.21
N GLU A 88 -13.46 4.93 -20.13
CA GLU A 88 -13.81 3.79 -20.97
C GLU A 88 -13.17 3.95 -22.35
N VAL A 89 -12.50 2.92 -22.82
CA VAL A 89 -12.03 2.84 -24.21
C VAL A 89 -12.57 1.55 -24.81
N ASP A 90 -13.40 1.67 -25.85
CA ASP A 90 -13.95 0.53 -26.60
C ASP A 90 -14.74 -0.50 -25.75
N GLY A 91 -15.53 -0.08 -24.77
CA GLY A 91 -16.28 -1.01 -23.90
C GLY A 91 -15.39 -1.85 -22.98
N LYS A 92 -14.10 -1.52 -22.85
CA LYS A 92 -13.16 -2.14 -21.93
C LYS A 92 -12.58 -1.05 -21.02
N LEU A 93 -12.37 -1.40 -19.76
CA LEU A 93 -11.79 -0.48 -18.79
C LEU A 93 -10.59 -1.14 -18.10
N VAL A 94 -9.53 -0.36 -17.94
CA VAL A 94 -8.40 -0.72 -17.08
C VAL A 94 -8.57 0.02 -15.78
N LYS A 95 -8.53 -0.70 -14.68
CA LYS A 95 -8.56 -0.12 -13.35
C LYS A 95 -7.30 -0.51 -12.59
N CYS A 96 -6.60 0.48 -12.07
CA CYS A 96 -5.61 0.23 -11.03
C CYS A 96 -6.35 -0.06 -9.73
N THR A 97 -6.12 -1.23 -9.13
CA THR A 97 -6.82 -1.62 -7.89
C THR A 97 -5.98 -1.36 -6.66
N GLU A 98 -4.69 -1.69 -6.74
CA GLU A 98 -3.80 -1.76 -5.58
C GLU A 98 -2.38 -1.37 -5.97
N VAL A 99 -1.68 -0.72 -5.04
CA VAL A 99 -0.24 -0.46 -5.07
C VAL A 99 0.43 -1.16 -3.89
N PHE A 100 1.55 -1.81 -4.16
CA PHE A 100 2.39 -2.52 -3.20
C PHE A 100 3.70 -1.74 -3.02
N TYR A 101 4.06 -1.47 -1.78
CA TYR A 101 5.29 -0.75 -1.42
C TYR A 101 6.36 -1.78 -1.03
N LEU A 102 7.27 -2.06 -1.96
CA LEU A 102 8.33 -3.06 -1.79
C LEU A 102 9.50 -2.51 -0.95
N SER A 103 9.72 -1.20 -1.00
CA SER A 103 10.66 -0.47 -0.13
C SER A 103 9.93 0.26 1.01
N ASN A 104 10.65 0.63 2.07
CA ASN A 104 10.07 1.20 3.29
C ASN A 104 9.76 2.71 3.11
N VAL A 105 8.52 3.04 2.75
CA VAL A 105 8.10 4.43 2.39
C VAL A 105 7.50 5.21 3.58
N SER A 106 7.93 4.94 4.82
CA SER A 106 7.20 5.39 6.01
C SER A 106 7.11 6.93 6.18
N GLU A 107 8.04 7.71 5.63
CA GLU A 107 8.06 9.18 5.77
C GLU A 107 7.46 9.92 4.56
N LEU A 108 7.31 9.26 3.42
CA LEU A 108 6.92 9.86 2.12
C LEU A 108 5.62 9.25 1.55
N HIS A 109 4.83 8.60 2.39
CA HIS A 109 3.64 7.87 1.98
C HIS A 109 2.72 8.68 1.04
N ASN A 110 2.43 9.94 1.37
CA ASN A 110 1.52 10.77 0.60
C ASN A 110 2.05 11.13 -0.79
N SER A 111 3.34 11.47 -0.89
CA SER A 111 3.93 11.88 -2.15
C SER A 111 4.13 10.67 -3.08
N VAL A 112 4.53 9.51 -2.54
CA VAL A 112 4.62 8.27 -3.32
C VAL A 112 3.23 7.76 -3.74
N HIS A 113 2.22 7.92 -2.89
CA HIS A 113 0.84 7.61 -3.27
C HIS A 113 0.37 8.50 -4.44
N GLN A 114 0.74 9.78 -4.44
CA GLN A 114 0.46 10.68 -5.56
C GLN A 114 1.20 10.26 -6.85
N LEU A 115 2.47 9.90 -6.75
CA LEU A 115 3.23 9.34 -7.86
C LEU A 115 2.57 8.08 -8.41
N ALA A 116 2.12 7.17 -7.54
CA ALA A 116 1.44 5.95 -7.95
C ALA A 116 0.16 6.26 -8.73
N LYS A 117 -0.61 7.29 -8.34
CA LYS A 117 -1.78 7.75 -9.11
C LYS A 117 -1.41 8.26 -10.50
N GLU A 118 -0.35 9.06 -10.61
CA GLU A 118 0.11 9.61 -11.88
C GLU A 118 0.63 8.51 -12.82
N ILE A 119 1.43 7.57 -12.28
CA ILE A 119 1.88 6.38 -13.00
C ILE A 119 0.69 5.54 -13.45
N ALA A 120 -0.31 5.35 -12.59
CA ALA A 120 -1.51 4.60 -12.93
C ALA A 120 -2.31 5.27 -14.06
N LEU A 121 -2.40 6.60 -14.08
CA LEU A 121 -3.06 7.36 -15.14
C LEU A 121 -2.28 7.30 -16.46
N ALA A 122 -0.96 7.48 -16.43
CA ALA A 122 -0.10 7.36 -17.61
C ALA A 122 -0.16 5.95 -18.21
N SER A 123 -0.09 4.93 -17.36
CA SER A 123 -0.22 3.52 -17.75
C SER A 123 -1.58 3.23 -18.36
N TYR A 124 -2.64 3.78 -17.75
CA TYR A 124 -3.99 3.65 -18.27
C TYR A 124 -4.11 4.20 -19.70
N ILE A 125 -3.60 5.41 -19.97
CA ILE A 125 -3.66 6.04 -21.30
C ILE A 125 -2.88 5.21 -22.34
N ALA A 126 -1.71 4.71 -21.97
CA ALA A 126 -0.88 3.89 -22.85
C ALA A 126 -1.52 2.51 -23.15
N LEU A 127 -1.99 1.82 -22.11
CA LEU A 127 -2.66 0.52 -22.24
C LEU A 127 -4.03 0.63 -22.91
N GLY A 128 -4.72 1.76 -22.75
CA GLY A 128 -6.02 2.07 -23.35
C GLY A 128 -6.08 1.78 -24.86
N LYS A 129 -5.01 2.07 -25.58
CA LYS A 129 -4.90 1.80 -27.03
C LYS A 129 -4.90 0.31 -27.39
N HIS A 130 -4.57 -0.54 -26.42
CA HIS A 130 -4.26 -1.95 -26.59
C HIS A 130 -5.19 -2.91 -25.84
N LEU A 131 -6.24 -2.40 -25.18
CA LEU A 131 -7.13 -3.19 -24.32
C LEU A 131 -7.78 -4.37 -25.04
N LYS A 132 -8.14 -4.18 -26.32
CA LYS A 132 -8.71 -5.26 -27.12
C LYS A 132 -7.75 -6.44 -27.22
N THR A 133 -6.51 -6.16 -27.59
CA THR A 133 -5.47 -7.15 -27.82
C THR A 133 -5.01 -7.79 -26.51
N LEU A 134 -4.82 -7.00 -25.45
CA LEU A 134 -4.44 -7.50 -24.12
C LEU A 134 -5.47 -8.49 -23.58
N LYS A 135 -6.77 -8.13 -23.65
CA LYS A 135 -7.84 -9.02 -23.20
C LYS A 135 -7.97 -10.28 -24.06
N ASN A 136 -7.84 -10.16 -25.38
CA ASN A 136 -7.88 -11.31 -26.29
C ASN A 136 -6.72 -12.29 -26.06
N ASN A 137 -5.57 -11.78 -25.60
CA ASN A 137 -4.41 -12.58 -25.21
C ASN A 137 -4.49 -13.12 -23.77
N GLY A 138 -5.61 -12.91 -23.06
CA GLY A 138 -5.81 -13.38 -21.68
C GLY A 138 -5.06 -12.56 -20.62
N MET A 139 -4.47 -11.42 -20.97
CA MET A 139 -3.73 -10.55 -20.05
C MET A 139 -4.69 -9.66 -19.24
N ASN A 140 -5.50 -10.29 -18.37
CA ASN A 140 -6.50 -9.58 -17.57
C ASN A 140 -5.93 -8.92 -16.31
N LYS A 141 -4.77 -9.40 -15.83
CA LYS A 141 -4.05 -8.86 -14.67
C LYS A 141 -2.66 -8.42 -15.12
N ILE A 142 -2.38 -7.13 -15.07
CA ILE A 142 -1.09 -6.55 -15.43
C ILE A 142 -0.46 -5.97 -14.17
N GLY A 143 0.83 -6.22 -13.95
CA GLY A 143 1.62 -5.54 -12.94
C GLY A 143 2.59 -4.58 -13.58
N LEU A 144 2.84 -3.48 -12.90
CA LEU A 144 3.86 -2.51 -13.24
C LEU A 144 4.70 -2.23 -11.99
N ARG A 145 5.97 -2.67 -12.01
CA ARG A 145 6.93 -2.38 -10.95
C ARG A 145 7.83 -1.25 -11.40
N VAL A 146 8.01 -0.26 -10.53
CA VAL A 146 8.90 0.87 -10.75
C VAL A 146 9.92 0.86 -9.62
N SER A 147 11.20 0.79 -10.01
CA SER A 147 12.33 0.77 -9.09
C SER A 147 13.21 1.98 -9.39
N MET A 148 13.45 2.79 -8.37
CA MET A 148 14.28 3.97 -8.44
C MET A 148 15.33 3.91 -7.32
N ASP A 149 16.58 4.08 -7.70
CA ASP A 149 17.74 4.21 -6.82
C ASP A 149 18.59 5.39 -7.30
N ALA A 150 19.61 5.79 -6.53
CA ALA A 150 20.48 6.94 -6.81
C ALA A 150 21.08 6.91 -8.23
N ASP A 151 21.39 5.71 -8.73
CA ASP A 151 22.04 5.50 -10.03
C ASP A 151 21.16 4.75 -11.05
N MET A 152 19.97 4.29 -10.66
CA MET A 152 19.16 3.39 -11.47
C MET A 152 17.69 3.79 -11.46
N VAL A 153 17.10 3.89 -12.65
CA VAL A 153 15.66 4.12 -12.83
C VAL A 153 15.17 3.08 -13.82
N GLU A 154 14.39 2.13 -13.35
CA GLU A 154 13.83 1.07 -14.17
C GLU A 154 12.35 0.90 -13.90
N TYR A 155 11.64 0.43 -14.92
CA TYR A 155 10.30 -0.10 -14.73
C TYR A 155 10.17 -1.43 -15.47
N GLN A 156 9.29 -2.27 -14.95
CA GLN A 156 8.98 -3.57 -15.50
C GLN A 156 7.46 -3.71 -15.56
N ALA A 157 6.95 -4.16 -16.69
CA ALA A 157 5.53 -4.46 -16.85
C ALA A 157 5.34 -5.91 -17.27
N GLY A 158 4.39 -6.61 -16.67
CA GLY A 158 4.18 -8.03 -16.91
C GLY A 158 2.77 -8.51 -16.59
N SER A 159 2.43 -9.68 -17.12
CA SER A 159 1.15 -10.36 -16.90
C SER A 159 1.37 -11.86 -16.83
N GLY A 160 0.73 -12.53 -15.86
CA GLY A 160 0.80 -13.99 -15.73
C GLY A 160 2.20 -14.57 -15.47
N GLY A 161 3.12 -13.79 -14.89
CA GLY A 161 4.50 -14.21 -14.64
C GLY A 161 5.43 -14.06 -15.85
N GLN A 162 4.99 -13.33 -16.88
CA GLN A 162 5.79 -13.02 -18.06
C GLN A 162 5.81 -11.51 -18.31
N VAL A 163 6.93 -11.02 -18.83
CA VAL A 163 7.08 -9.61 -19.21
C VAL A 163 6.19 -9.29 -20.41
N LEU A 164 5.59 -8.09 -20.43
CA LEU A 164 4.79 -7.65 -21.57
C LEU A 164 5.64 -7.57 -22.85
N PRO A 165 5.07 -7.91 -24.02
CA PRO A 165 5.71 -7.68 -25.31
C PRO A 165 6.22 -6.24 -25.51
N GLN A 166 7.36 -6.10 -26.20
CA GLN A 166 8.05 -4.81 -26.40
C GLN A 166 7.19 -3.72 -27.02
N HIS A 167 6.26 -4.05 -27.92
CA HIS A 167 5.41 -3.03 -28.54
C HIS A 167 4.50 -2.33 -27.52
N TYR A 168 4.05 -3.03 -26.47
CA TYR A 168 3.32 -2.38 -25.37
C TYR A 168 4.24 -1.57 -24.47
N LEU A 169 5.47 -2.06 -24.25
CA LEU A 169 6.46 -1.35 -23.46
C LEU A 169 6.83 -0.02 -24.09
N ASN A 170 7.01 0.06 -25.41
CA ASN A 170 7.34 1.32 -26.09
C ASN A 170 6.26 2.41 -25.92
N ASP A 171 4.98 2.03 -25.93
CA ASP A 171 3.87 2.96 -25.67
C ASP A 171 3.82 3.36 -24.19
N LEU A 172 4.13 2.44 -23.27
CA LEU A 172 4.25 2.70 -21.84
C LEU A 172 5.44 3.61 -21.53
N ASP A 173 6.61 3.39 -22.14
CA ASP A 173 7.82 4.19 -22.03
C ASP A 173 7.50 5.67 -22.27
N SER A 174 6.82 5.94 -23.38
CA SER A 174 6.44 7.29 -23.81
C SER A 174 5.55 8.01 -22.80
N ALA A 175 4.78 7.27 -21.99
CA ALA A 175 3.88 7.81 -20.98
C ALA A 175 4.52 7.84 -19.57
N LEU A 176 5.33 6.85 -19.21
CA LEU A 176 5.88 6.65 -17.87
C LEU A 176 7.18 7.42 -17.64
N ILE A 177 8.08 7.44 -18.63
CA ILE A 177 9.39 8.10 -18.52
C ILE A 177 9.24 9.56 -18.07
N PRO A 178 8.34 10.40 -18.66
CA PRO A 178 8.15 11.78 -18.20
C PRO A 178 7.70 11.89 -16.74
N VAL A 179 6.80 11.02 -16.29
CA VAL A 179 6.27 11.02 -14.92
C VAL A 179 7.37 10.64 -13.93
N ILE A 180 8.13 9.59 -14.24
CA ILE A 180 9.23 9.09 -13.41
C ILE A 180 10.35 10.13 -13.31
N HIS A 181 10.78 10.73 -14.42
CA HIS A 181 11.81 11.78 -14.39
C HIS A 181 11.33 13.06 -13.69
N GLY A 182 10.05 13.42 -13.85
CA GLY A 182 9.44 14.53 -13.12
C GLY A 182 9.51 14.32 -11.61
N TRP A 183 9.24 13.11 -11.14
CA TRP A 183 9.35 12.74 -9.73
C TRP A 183 10.77 12.83 -9.16
N ILE A 184 11.75 12.29 -9.88
CA ILE A 184 13.18 12.32 -9.47
C ILE A 184 13.68 13.76 -9.38
N SER A 185 13.23 14.63 -10.28
CA SER A 185 13.60 16.05 -10.26
C SER A 185 13.00 16.81 -9.09
N ASN A 186 11.85 16.35 -8.57
CA ASN A 186 11.10 17.03 -7.51
C ASN A 186 11.40 16.49 -6.11
N THR A 187 12.05 15.33 -5.98
CA THR A 187 12.25 14.65 -4.69
C THR A 187 13.62 13.98 -4.61
N THR A 188 14.27 14.04 -3.45
CA THR A 188 15.54 13.33 -3.17
C THR A 188 15.33 11.99 -2.46
N SER A 189 14.11 11.43 -2.50
CA SER A 189 13.73 10.24 -1.75
C SER A 189 13.98 8.96 -2.55
N LEU A 190 15.18 8.41 -2.39
CA LEU A 190 15.60 7.11 -2.93
C LEU A 190 16.21 6.29 -1.80
N PRO A 191 16.08 4.94 -1.81
CA PRO A 191 15.50 4.11 -2.87
C PRO A 191 13.97 3.94 -2.75
N LEU A 192 13.28 3.90 -3.90
CA LEU A 192 11.85 3.67 -4.02
C LEU A 192 11.58 2.43 -4.88
N GLU A 193 10.78 1.50 -4.37
CA GLU A 193 10.31 0.36 -5.15
C GLU A 193 8.81 0.17 -4.90
N ILE A 194 8.01 0.32 -5.95
CA ILE A 194 6.55 0.18 -5.90
C ILE A 194 6.05 -0.71 -7.03
N GLU A 195 4.99 -1.47 -6.77
CA GLU A 195 4.32 -2.30 -7.78
C GLU A 195 2.83 -2.01 -7.82
N LEU A 196 2.34 -1.60 -8.99
CA LEU A 196 0.93 -1.31 -9.23
C LEU A 196 0.27 -2.49 -9.94
N ILE A 197 -0.94 -2.84 -9.51
CA ILE A 197 -1.74 -3.91 -10.11
C ILE A 197 -2.93 -3.31 -10.86
N PHE A 198 -3.03 -3.69 -12.13
CA PHE A 198 -4.08 -3.29 -13.05
C PHE A 198 -4.93 -4.50 -13.43
N PHE A 199 -6.24 -4.29 -13.49
CA PHE A 199 -7.19 -5.26 -14.00
C PHE A 199 -7.91 -4.73 -15.23
N ILE A 200 -7.98 -5.55 -16.27
CA ILE A 200 -8.75 -5.27 -17.48
C ILE A 200 -10.12 -5.91 -17.35
N ASN A 201 -11.14 -5.07 -17.24
CA ASN A 201 -12.53 -5.50 -17.15
C ASN A 201 -13.30 -5.10 -18.42
N GLU A 202 -14.41 -5.80 -18.67
CA GLU A 202 -15.42 -5.30 -19.62
C GLU A 202 -16.24 -4.20 -18.94
N SER A 203 -16.49 -3.12 -19.67
CA SER A 203 -17.47 -2.12 -19.26
C SER A 203 -18.86 -2.74 -19.37
N LEU A 204 -19.56 -2.82 -18.24
CA LEU A 204 -20.93 -3.31 -18.14
C LEU A 204 -21.96 -2.18 -18.34
N LEU A 205 -21.59 -1.11 -19.05
CA LEU A 205 -22.55 -0.06 -19.40
C LEU A 205 -23.53 -0.60 -20.46
N ILE A 206 -24.67 -1.05 -19.94
CA ILE A 206 -25.94 -1.24 -20.67
C ILE A 206 -26.52 0.13 -20.98
#